data_AF-A0A317CAC2-F1
#
_entry.id   AF-A0A317CAC2-F1
#
_cell.length_a   1.000
_cell.length_b   1.000
_cell.length_c   1.000
_cell.angle_alpha   90.00
_cell.angle_beta   90.00
_cell.angle_gamma   90.00
#
_symmetry.space_group_name_H-M   'P 1'
#
loop_
_entity.id
_entity.type
_entity.pdbx_description
1 polymer ?
#
loop_
_entity_poly.entity_id
_entity_poly.type
_entity_poly.pdbx_seq_one_letter_code
_entity_poly.pdbx_strand_id
1 'polypeptide(L)'
;MVLTSSPPKLYRYLLLSTRSPRGEASDPVSRFHLGNGARLENIHTQADISDNGLDNAWVCMVNYQYVVRDIEKNHEAYVNGDEVIALSALQGLLK
;
A
#
# COMPACT_ATOMS: atom_id res chain seq x y z
N MET A 1 -20.61 -17.37 -13.14
CA MET A 1 -19.54 -17.78 -12.21
C MET A 1 -19.04 -16.53 -11.50
N VAL A 2 -19.72 -16.11 -10.43
CA VAL A 2 -19.26 -15.00 -9.59
C VAL A 2 -18.38 -15.61 -8.52
N LEU A 3 -17.07 -15.54 -8.69
CA LEU A 3 -16.12 -16.01 -7.68
C LEU A 3 -16.11 -15.04 -6.50
N THR A 4 -17.05 -15.22 -5.57
CA THR A 4 -16.97 -14.64 -4.24
C THR A 4 -15.96 -15.45 -3.43
N SER A 5 -14.67 -15.18 -3.61
CA SER A 5 -13.62 -15.70 -2.73
C SER A 5 -12.48 -14.69 -2.61
N SER A 6 -12.67 -13.71 -1.72
CA SER A 6 -11.62 -12.94 -1.03
C SER A 6 -10.54 -12.18 -1.84
N PRO A 7 -10.84 -11.40 -2.90
CA PRO A 7 -9.83 -10.51 -3.49
C PRO A 7 -9.34 -9.36 -2.58
N PRO A 8 -10.14 -8.71 -1.69
CA PRO A 8 -9.70 -7.46 -1.08
C PRO A 8 -8.53 -7.64 -0.11
N LYS A 9 -8.51 -8.72 0.69
CA LYS A 9 -7.44 -8.96 1.66
C LYS A 9 -6.12 -9.36 0.99
N LEU A 10 -6.19 -10.16 -0.07
CA LEU A 10 -5.01 -10.63 -0.79
C LEU A 10 -4.36 -9.49 -1.58
N TYR A 11 -5.15 -8.66 -2.27
CA TYR A 11 -4.64 -7.50 -3.00
C TYR A 11 -4.12 -6.40 -2.07
N ARG A 12 -4.79 -6.18 -0.95
CA ARG A 12 -4.33 -5.30 0.14
C ARG A 12 -2.97 -5.73 0.69
N TYR A 13 -2.78 -7.02 0.89
CA TYR A 13 -1.52 -7.61 1.31
C TYR A 13 -0.45 -7.51 0.21
N LEU A 14 -0.82 -7.76 -1.05
CA LEU A 14 0.09 -7.64 -2.19
C LEU A 14 0.65 -6.22 -2.34
N LEU A 15 -0.20 -5.19 -2.28
CA LEU A 15 0.22 -3.80 -2.46
C LEU A 15 1.25 -3.35 -1.41
N LEU A 16 1.19 -3.90 -0.19
CA LEU A 16 1.93 -3.35 0.96
C LEU A 16 3.00 -4.29 1.51
N SER A 17 2.82 -5.60 1.37
CA SER A 17 3.66 -6.62 1.99
C SER A 17 4.53 -7.37 0.98
N THR A 18 4.18 -7.37 -0.31
CA THR A 18 5.05 -8.02 -1.30
C THR A 18 6.22 -7.12 -1.66
N ARG A 19 7.41 -7.68 -1.53
CA ARG A 19 8.67 -7.01 -1.84
C ARG A 19 9.23 -7.52 -3.15
N SER A 20 9.87 -6.62 -3.88
CA SER A 20 10.74 -6.99 -5.00
C SER A 20 11.99 -7.70 -4.47
N PRO A 21 12.78 -8.36 -5.34
CA PRO A 21 14.08 -8.92 -4.95
C PRO A 21 15.07 -7.89 -4.37
N ARG A 22 14.77 -6.59 -4.51
CA ARG A 22 15.57 -5.47 -3.98
C ARG A 22 15.07 -4.95 -2.63
N GLY A 23 14.08 -5.58 -2.00
CA GLY A 23 13.54 -5.19 -0.68
C GLY A 23 12.39 -4.17 -0.73
N GLU A 24 12.20 -3.49 -1.87
CA GLU A 24 11.19 -2.43 -2.04
C GLU A 24 9.78 -2.98 -2.27
N ALA A 25 8.73 -2.19 -2.00
CA ALA A 25 7.36 -2.50 -2.42
C ALA A 25 7.29 -2.85 -3.91
N SER A 26 6.58 -3.94 -4.23
CA SER A 26 6.45 -4.46 -5.60
C SER A 26 5.65 -3.52 -6.48
N ASP A 27 4.56 -2.96 -5.95
CA ASP A 27 3.72 -1.98 -6.61
C ASP A 27 4.49 -0.65 -6.82
N PRO A 28 4.63 -0.16 -8.06
CA PRO A 28 5.43 1.01 -8.36
C PRO A 28 4.88 2.30 -7.73
N VAL A 29 3.54 2.42 -7.58
CA VAL A 29 2.91 3.59 -6.97
C VAL A 29 3.18 3.61 -5.46
N SER A 30 3.04 2.47 -4.80
CA SER A 30 3.41 2.27 -3.40
C SER A 30 4.87 2.59 -3.15
N ARG A 31 5.77 2.04 -3.99
CA ARG A 31 7.21 2.31 -3.91
C ARG A 31 7.51 3.79 -4.05
N PHE A 32 6.84 4.49 -4.98
CA PHE A 32 7.03 5.93 -5.16
C PHE A 32 6.58 6.74 -3.93
N HIS A 33 5.40 6.47 -3.37
CA HIS A 33 4.90 7.24 -2.23
C HIS A 33 5.68 6.96 -0.95
N LEU A 34 5.93 5.69 -0.64
CA LEU A 34 6.70 5.27 0.54
C LEU A 34 8.16 5.72 0.43
N GLY A 35 8.76 5.58 -0.76
CA GLY A 35 10.09 6.10 -1.07
C GLY A 35 10.20 7.61 -0.97
N ASN A 36 9.09 8.36 -1.01
CA ASN A 36 9.08 9.80 -0.78
C ASN A 36 8.67 10.18 0.65
N GLY A 37 8.60 9.21 1.58
CA GLY A 37 8.31 9.46 2.99
C GLY A 37 6.82 9.61 3.33
N ALA A 38 5.92 9.21 2.44
CA ALA A 38 4.51 9.12 2.79
C ALA A 38 4.26 7.95 3.75
N ARG A 39 3.25 8.09 4.61
CA ARG A 39 2.71 6.96 5.36
C ARG A 39 1.45 6.41 4.71
N LEU A 40 1.20 5.13 4.91
CA LEU A 40 -0.07 4.50 4.55
C LEU A 40 -1.19 4.98 5.50
N GLU A 41 -2.15 5.70 4.95
CA GLU A 41 -3.23 6.32 5.74
C GLU A 41 -4.51 5.50 5.72
N ASN A 42 -4.92 5.01 4.54
CA ASN A 42 -6.13 4.22 4.40
C ASN A 42 -6.08 3.29 3.18
N ILE A 43 -6.91 2.25 3.21
CA ILE A 43 -7.08 1.31 2.10
C ILE A 43 -8.59 1.17 1.86
N HIS A 44 -9.01 1.55 0.67
CA HIS A 44 -10.40 1.57 0.27
C HIS A 44 -10.69 0.39 -0.64
N THR A 45 -11.58 -0.49 -0.20
CA THR A 45 -12.11 -1.56 -1.03
C THR A 45 -13.32 -1.03 -1.79
N GLN A 46 -13.44 -1.34 -3.09
CA GLN A 46 -14.52 -0.85 -3.96
C GLN A 46 -14.48 0.67 -4.19
N ALA A 47 -13.28 1.23 -4.27
CA ALA A 47 -13.05 2.65 -4.51
C ALA A 47 -13.17 3.05 -5.99
N ASP A 48 -12.71 2.20 -6.90
CA ASP A 48 -12.83 2.39 -8.34
C ASP A 48 -13.52 1.17 -8.96
N ILE A 49 -14.83 1.26 -9.17
CA ILE A 49 -15.66 0.18 -9.73
C ILE A 49 -15.71 0.17 -11.26
N SER A 50 -14.84 0.94 -11.93
CA SER A 50 -14.69 0.86 -13.37
C SER A 50 -14.01 -0.45 -13.79
N ASP A 51 -14.13 -0.81 -15.07
CA ASP A 51 -13.42 -1.96 -15.64
C ASP A 51 -11.89 -1.81 -15.44
N ASN A 52 -11.36 -0.60 -15.57
CA ASN A 52 -9.95 -0.31 -15.32
C ASN A 52 -9.57 -0.51 -13.84
N GLY A 53 -10.42 -0.11 -12.91
CA GLY A 53 -10.22 -0.34 -11.48
C GLY A 53 -10.22 -1.83 -11.14
N LEU A 54 -11.09 -2.60 -11.78
CA LEU A 54 -11.15 -4.05 -11.65
C LEU A 54 -9.87 -4.73 -12.19
N ASP A 55 -9.44 -4.35 -13.41
CA ASP A 55 -8.29 -4.95 -14.10
C ASP A 55 -6.95 -4.67 -13.41
N ASN A 56 -6.77 -3.45 -12.88
CA ASN A 56 -5.48 -3.05 -12.30
C ASN A 56 -5.32 -3.44 -10.83
N ALA A 57 -6.37 -3.23 -10.03
CA ALA A 57 -6.26 -3.29 -8.57
C ALA A 57 -7.51 -3.90 -7.90
N TRP A 58 -8.37 -4.59 -8.66
CA TRP A 58 -9.59 -5.20 -8.13
C TRP A 58 -10.42 -4.23 -7.30
N VAL A 59 -10.64 -3.06 -7.87
CA VAL A 59 -11.40 -1.95 -7.28
C VAL A 59 -10.82 -1.43 -5.95
N CYS A 60 -9.57 -1.75 -5.63
CA CYS A 60 -8.88 -1.28 -4.42
C CYS A 60 -8.09 -0.01 -4.69
N MET A 61 -8.15 0.95 -3.77
CA MET A 61 -7.29 2.15 -3.78
C MET A 61 -6.68 2.39 -2.41
N VAL A 62 -5.57 3.14 -2.38
CA VAL A 62 -4.81 3.43 -1.17
C VAL A 62 -4.61 4.93 -1.04
N ASN A 63 -4.78 5.45 0.17
CA ASN A 63 -4.42 6.81 0.50
C ASN A 63 -3.05 6.81 1.18
N TYR A 64 -2.14 7.59 0.61
CA TYR A 64 -0.87 7.94 1.22
C TYR A 64 -0.94 9.35 1.77
N GLN A 65 -0.49 9.54 3.00
CA GLN A 65 -0.44 10.87 3.63
C GLN A 65 1.01 11.32 3.80
N TYR A 66 1.29 12.54 3.33
CA TYR A 66 2.52 13.26 3.60
C TYR A 66 2.33 14.15 4.81
N VAL A 67 3.01 13.81 5.90
CA VAL A 67 3.08 14.66 7.09
C VAL A 67 4.46 15.29 7.09
N VAL A 68 4.55 16.60 6.83
CA VAL A 68 5.82 17.31 6.53
C VAL A 68 6.92 17.00 7.54
N ARG A 69 6.62 17.04 8.85
CA ARG A 69 7.57 16.76 9.92
C ARG A 69 8.09 15.32 9.98
N ASP A 70 7.41 14.38 9.32
CA ASP A 70 7.70 12.94 9.37
C ASP A 70 8.29 12.42 8.05
N ILE A 71 8.37 13.25 6.99
CA ILE A 71 8.79 12.82 5.64
C ILE A 71 10.16 12.15 5.66
N GLU A 72 11.18 12.84 6.19
CA GLU A 72 12.56 12.31 6.23
C GLU A 72 12.64 11.04 7.05
N LYS A 73 12.00 11.01 8.22
CA LYS A 73 11.95 9.83 9.08
C LYS A 73 11.32 8.62 8.37
N ASN A 74 10.20 8.82 7.69
CA ASN A 74 9.50 7.75 6.99
C ASN A 74 10.29 7.28 5.77
N HIS A 75 10.94 8.20 5.05
CA HIS A 75 11.81 7.87 3.92
C HIS A 75 12.95 6.96 4.38
N GLU A 76 13.65 7.35 5.44
CA GLU A 76 14.75 6.57 6.02
C GLU A 76 14.27 5.18 6.50
N ALA A 77 13.12 5.12 7.19
CA ALA A 77 12.54 3.86 7.64
C ALA A 77 12.23 2.90 6.48
N TYR A 78 11.74 3.43 5.35
CA TYR A 78 11.41 2.63 4.19
C TYR A 78 12.63 2.23 3.36
N VAL A 79 13.53 3.17 3.06
CA VAL A 79 14.68 2.93 2.17
C VAL A 79 15.77 2.10 2.86
N ASN A 80 15.99 2.30 4.16
CA ASN A 80 17.08 1.64 4.91
C ASN A 80 16.59 0.54 5.86
N GLY A 81 15.33 0.59 6.29
CA GLY A 81 14.75 -0.36 7.26
C GLY A 81 13.74 -1.34 6.68
N ASP A 82 13.40 -1.23 5.39
CA ASP A 82 12.30 -1.95 4.72
C ASP A 82 10.94 -1.80 5.45
N GLU A 83 10.79 -0.78 6.29
CA GLU A 83 9.64 -0.55 7.16
C GLU A 83 8.60 0.34 6.45
N VAL A 84 7.34 -0.11 6.43
CA VAL A 84 6.21 0.71 5.98
C VAL A 84 5.54 1.36 7.16
N ILE A 85 5.65 2.68 7.24
CA ILE A 85 4.93 3.46 8.23
C ILE A 85 3.46 3.54 7.82
N ALA A 86 2.57 3.16 8.73
CA ALA A 86 1.13 3.18 8.52
C ALA A 86 0.40 3.79 9.72
N LEU A 87 -0.82 4.26 9.48
CA LEU A 87 -1.76 4.61 10.53
C LEU A 87 -1.89 3.42 11.50
N SER A 88 -1.97 3.70 12.81
CA SER A 88 -1.98 2.65 13.85
C SER A 88 -3.05 1.57 13.61
N ALA A 89 -4.23 1.97 13.15
CA ALA A 89 -5.33 1.06 12.80
C ALA A 89 -4.98 0.07 11.68
N LEU A 90 -3.94 0.35 10.89
CA LEU A 90 -3.50 -0.47 9.76
C LEU A 90 -2.24 -1.31 10.06
N GLN A 91 -1.54 -1.07 11.17
CA GLN A 91 -0.30 -1.79 11.50
C GLN A 91 -0.50 -3.31 11.61
N GLY A 92 -1.67 -3.76 12.07
CA GLY A 92 -2.00 -5.18 12.16
C GLY A 92 -2.11 -5.91 10.82
N LEU A 93 -2.10 -5.17 9.71
CA LEU A 93 -2.24 -5.70 8.35
C LEU A 93 -0.92 -5.85 7.60
N LEU A 94 0.14 -5.24 8.15
CA LEU A 94 1.50 -5.31 7.62
C LEU A 94 2.26 -6.52 8.20
N LYS A 95 1.61 -7.32 9.05
CA LYS A 95 2.16 -8.53 9.68
C LYS A 95 1.73 -9.80 8.94
#